data_AF-A0A848T827-F1
#
_entry.id   AF-A0A848T827-F1
#
_cell.length_a   1.000
_cell.length_b   1.000
_cell.length_c   1.000
_cell.angle_alpha   90.00
_cell.angle_beta   90.00
_cell.angle_gamma   90.00
#
_symmetry.space_group_name_H-M   'P 1'
#
loop_
_entity.id
_entity.type
_entity.pdbx_description
1 polymer ?
#
loop_
_entity_poly.entity_id
_entity_poly.type
_entity_poly.pdbx_seq_one_letter_code
_entity_poly.pdbx_strand_id
1 'polypeptide(L)' 'LADTVINASPMALRSGVATGVQFQPVTAHALASALLRTVELYKDEPTWEALQKNAMQQEVGWEASAAEYAALYNEVTQSP' A
#
# COMPACT_ATOMS: atom_id res chain seq x y z
N LEU A 1 1.70 -8.35 -1.21
CA LEU A 1 2.13 -7.14 -1.96
C LEU A 1 1.01 -6.11 -2.07
N ALA A 2 -0.25 -6.49 -2.26
CA ALA A 2 -1.36 -5.54 -2.12
C ALA A 2 -1.41 -4.90 -0.71
N ASP A 3 -0.86 -5.60 0.28
CA ASP A 3 -0.86 -5.27 1.71
C ASP A 3 -0.04 -4.01 2.06
N THR A 4 0.79 -3.51 1.13
CA THR A 4 1.59 -2.29 1.32
C THR A 4 0.97 -1.05 0.68
N VAL A 5 -0.15 -1.19 -0.04
CA VAL A 5 -0.82 -0.06 -0.71
C VAL A 5 -2.03 0.40 0.12
N ILE A 6 -2.00 1.65 0.56
CA ILE A 6 -3.16 2.33 1.11
C ILE A 6 -3.87 3.03 -0.06
N ASN A 7 -5.03 2.51 -0.43
CA ASN A 7 -5.80 3.01 -1.56
C ASN A 7 -6.14 4.51 -1.40
N ALA A 8 -6.03 5.27 -2.49
CA ALA A 8 -6.32 6.70 -2.61
C ALA A 8 -7.81 7.06 -2.48
N SER A 9 -8.55 6.39 -1.60
CA SER A 9 -9.93 6.73 -1.25
C SER A 9 -10.04 8.17 -0.74
N PRO A 10 -11.22 8.80 -0.82
CA PRO A 10 -11.41 10.16 -0.31
C PRO A 10 -11.00 10.32 1.16
N MET A 11 -11.18 9.29 1.99
CA MET A 11 -10.79 9.33 3.40
C MET A 11 -9.26 9.27 3.56
N ALA A 12 -8.59 8.37 2.84
CA ALA A 12 -7.14 8.21 2.91
C ALA A 12 -6.40 9.44 2.35
N LEU A 13 -6.94 10.05 1.29
CA LEU A 13 -6.43 11.31 0.74
C LEU A 13 -6.55 12.46 1.75
N ARG A 14 -7.74 12.64 2.36
CA ARG A 14 -7.93 13.68 3.40
C ARG A 14 -7.05 13.46 4.63
N SER A 15 -6.78 12.21 4.98
CA SER A 15 -5.94 11.86 6.13
C SER A 15 -4.45 11.89 5.81
N GLY A 16 -4.07 12.11 4.55
CA GLY A 16 -2.66 12.18 4.13
C GLY A 16 -1.92 10.85 4.21
N VAL A 17 -2.62 9.71 4.17
CA VAL A 17 -2.02 8.35 4.33
C VAL A 17 -2.09 7.50 3.07
N ALA A 18 -2.76 7.97 2.02
CA ALA A 18 -2.84 7.22 0.77
C ALA A 18 -1.46 7.05 0.13
N THR A 19 -1.20 5.87 -0.45
CA THR A 19 0.08 5.54 -1.13
C THR A 19 -0.09 5.02 -2.55
N GLY A 20 -1.33 4.72 -3.00
CA GLY A 20 -1.55 4.26 -4.37
C GLY A 20 -3.00 3.92 -4.69
N VAL A 21 -3.21 3.11 -5.73
CA VAL A 21 -4.55 2.70 -6.20
C VAL A 21 -4.68 1.19 -6.07
N GLN A 22 -5.79 0.74 -5.48
CA GLN A 22 -6.20 -0.66 -5.47
C GLN A 22 -7.52 -0.84 -6.20
N PHE A 23 -7.73 -2.04 -6.75
CA PHE A 23 -8.98 -2.41 -7.40
C PHE A 23 -9.38 -3.83 -7.05
N GLN A 24 -10.69 -4.06 -7.03
CA GLN A 24 -11.31 -5.36 -6.81
C GLN A 24 -12.72 -5.34 -7.40
N PRO A 25 -13.26 -6.47 -7.87
CA PRO A 25 -12.59 -7.77 -8.03
C PRO A 25 -11.53 -7.75 -9.14
N VAL A 26 -10.66 -8.77 -9.21
CA VAL A 26 -9.60 -8.89 -10.24
C VAL A 26 -10.23 -9.24 -11.60
N THR A 27 -10.77 -8.23 -12.27
CA THR A 27 -11.46 -8.32 -13.56
C THR A 27 -10.95 -7.23 -14.49
N ALA A 28 -11.05 -7.45 -15.80
CA ALA A 28 -10.65 -6.46 -16.80
C ALA A 28 -11.38 -5.12 -16.65
N HIS A 29 -12.67 -5.16 -16.30
CA HIS A 29 -13.47 -3.96 -16.08
C HIS A 29 -12.98 -3.15 -14.88
N ALA A 30 -12.78 -3.80 -13.73
CA ALA A 30 -12.29 -3.12 -12.53
C ALA A 30 -10.88 -2.54 -12.73
N LEU A 31 -10.01 -3.26 -13.45
CA LEU A 31 -8.69 -2.76 -13.83
C LEU A 31 -8.79 -1.51 -14.72
N ALA A 32 -9.66 -1.53 -15.75
CA ALA A 32 -9.85 -0.38 -16.63
C ALA A 32 -10.32 0.87 -15.85
N SER A 33 -11.29 0.71 -14.95
CA SER A 33 -11.74 1.80 -14.07
C SER A 33 -10.63 2.32 -13.17
N ALA A 34 -9.79 1.43 -12.63
CA ALA A 34 -8.66 1.81 -11.79
C ALA A 34 -7.61 2.60 -12.58
N LEU A 35 -7.29 2.18 -13.81
CA LEU A 35 -6.35 2.90 -14.68
C LEU A 35 -6.86 4.30 -15.04
N LEU A 36 -8.14 4.44 -15.38
CA LEU A 36 -8.75 5.76 -15.64
C LEU A 36 -8.61 6.67 -14.41
N ARG A 37 -8.91 6.14 -13.22
CA ARG A 37 -8.74 6.89 -11.97
C ARG A 37 -7.28 7.27 -11.71
N THR A 38 -6.34 6.38 -11.99
CA THR A 38 -4.90 6.66 -11.86
C THR A 38 -4.48 7.80 -12.78
N VAL A 39 -5.00 7.86 -14.01
CA VAL A 39 -4.75 8.98 -14.94
C VAL A 39 -5.32 10.29 -14.40
N GLU A 40 -6.52 10.27 -13.81
CA GLU A 40 -7.08 11.48 -13.18
C GLU A 40 -6.26 11.94 -11.97
N LEU A 41 -5.77 11.01 -11.13
CA LEU A 41 -4.86 11.33 -10.03
C LEU A 41 -3.53 11.89 -10.53
N TYR A 42 -2.99 11.35 -11.62
CA TYR A 42 -1.74 11.85 -12.22
C TYR A 42 -1.85 13.29 -12.73
N LYS A 43 -3.04 13.69 -13.23
CA LYS A 43 -3.29 15.07 -13.68
C LYS A 43 -3.40 16.06 -12.51
N ASP A 44 -3.75 15.59 -11.31
CA ASP A 44 -3.76 16.38 -10.08
C ASP A 44 -2.38 16.32 -9.42
N GLU A 45 -1.45 17.14 -9.91
CA GLU A 45 -0.04 17.15 -9.51
C GLU A 45 0.17 17.23 -7.98
N PRO A 46 -0.50 18.12 -7.22
CA PRO A 46 -0.39 18.14 -5.75
C PRO A 46 -0.77 16.81 -5.09
N THR A 47 -1.87 16.19 -5.51
CA THR A 47 -2.33 14.91 -4.97
C THR A 47 -1.37 13.78 -5.36
N TRP A 48 -0.87 13.80 -6.60
CA TRP A 48 0.08 12.81 -7.11
C TRP A 48 1.41 12.85 -6.34
N GLU A 49 1.97 14.04 -6.11
CA GLU A 49 3.19 14.20 -5.31
C GLU A 49 3.00 13.70 -3.88
N ALA A 50 1.85 13.99 -3.25
CA ALA A 50 1.55 13.53 -1.90
C ALA A 50 1.50 11.99 -1.84
N LEU A 51 0.84 11.35 -2.81
CA LEU A 51 0.80 9.89 -2.92
C LEU A 51 2.22 9.30 -3.03
N GLN A 52 3.06 9.88 -3.88
CA GLN A 52 4.45 9.43 -4.07
C GLN A 52 5.27 9.60 -2.79
N LYS A 53 5.22 10.78 -2.15
CA LYS A 53 5.95 11.05 -0.90
C LYS A 53 5.55 10.07 0.20
N ASN A 54 4.26 9.85 0.37
CA ASN A 54 3.73 8.90 1.36
C ASN A 54 4.21 7.47 1.07
N ALA A 55 4.23 7.04 -0.19
CA ALA A 55 4.71 5.73 -0.59
C ALA A 55 6.21 5.56 -0.31
N MET A 56 7.02 6.58 -0.58
CA MET A 56 8.48 6.55 -0.35
C MET A 56 8.86 6.59 1.13
N GLN A 57 7.95 7.02 2.01
CA GLN A 57 8.15 7.00 3.46
C GLN A 57 7.79 5.66 4.11
N GLN A 58 7.15 4.73 3.39
CA GLN A 58 6.80 3.44 3.97
C GLN A 58 8.05 2.57 4.15
N GLU A 59 8.24 2.04 5.36
CA GLU A 59 9.23 1.01 5.63
C GLU A 59 8.76 -0.32 5.05
N VAL A 60 9.13 -0.57 3.78
CA VAL A 60 8.86 -1.84 3.08
C VAL A 60 10.06 -2.79 3.07
N GLY A 61 11.03 -2.52 3.95
CA GLY A 61 12.19 -3.38 4.18
C GLY A 61 11.83 -4.70 4.86
N TRP A 62 12.81 -5.58 5.02
CA TRP A 62 12.62 -6.90 5.61
C TRP A 62 12.78 -6.91 7.14
N GLU A 63 13.24 -5.82 7.73
CA GLU A 63 13.66 -5.73 9.13
C GLU A 63 12.51 -6.07 10.10
N ALA A 64 11.33 -5.48 9.90
CA ALA A 64 10.15 -5.75 10.71
C ALA A 64 9.71 -7.22 10.59
N SER A 65 9.53 -7.70 9.37
CA SER A 65 9.16 -9.10 9.09
C SER A 65 10.18 -10.07 9.69
N ALA A 66 11.48 -9.80 9.56
CA ALA A 66 12.54 -10.65 10.07
C ALA A 66 12.52 -10.76 11.60
N ALA A 67 12.24 -9.66 12.31
CA ALA A 67 12.10 -9.68 13.77
C ALA A 67 10.90 -10.54 14.21
N GLU A 68 9.77 -10.44 13.52
CA GLU A 68 8.59 -11.29 13.77
C GLU A 68 8.89 -12.77 13.50
N TYR A 69 9.54 -13.09 12.38
CA TYR A 69 9.97 -14.46 12.08
C TYR A 69 10.96 -15.01 13.13
N ALA A 70 11.91 -14.19 13.59
CA ALA A 70 12.85 -14.61 14.64
C ALA A 70 12.12 -14.91 15.96
N ALA A 71 11.14 -14.08 16.35
CA ALA A 71 10.32 -14.34 17.52
C ALA A 71 9.52 -15.64 17.38
N LEU A 72 8.89 -15.86 16.23
CA LEU A 72 8.16 -17.09 15.93
C LEU A 72 9.07 -18.33 15.98
N TYR A 73 10.28 -18.25 15.42
CA TYR A 73 11.24 -19.35 15.47
C TYR A 73 11.71 -19.66 16.89
N ASN A 74 11.89 -18.65 17.73
CA ASN A 74 12.21 -18.87 19.14
C ASN A 74 11.06 -19.56 19.88
N GLU A 75 9.81 -19.17 19.63
CA GLU A 75 8.63 -19.79 20.26
C GLU A 75 8.52 -21.29 19.96
N VAL A 76 8.63 -21.65 18.67
CA VAL A 76 8.47 -23.05 18.25
C VAL A 76 9.67 -23.93 18.61
N THR A 77 10.86 -23.36 18.84
CA THR A 77 12.06 -24.11 19.24
C THR A 77 12.25 -24.21 20.75
N GLN A 78 11.63 -23.31 21.53
CA GLN A 78 11.62 -23.36 23.00
C GLN A 78 10.42 -24.14 23.59
N SER A 79 9.49 -24.59 22.75
CA SER A 79 8.40 -25.47 23.17
C SER A 79 8.89 -26.93 23.26
N PRO A 80 8.90 -27.56 24.45
CA PRO A 80 9.26 -28.97 24.62
C PRO A 80 8.21 -29.95 24.06
#